data_AF-S2KGC3-F1
#
_entry.id   AF-S2KGC3-F1
#
_cell.length_a   1.000
_cell.length_b   1.000
_cell.length_c   1.000
_cell.angle_alpha   90.00
_cell.angle_beta   90.00
_cell.angle_gamma   90.00
#
_symmetry.space_group_name_H-M   'P 1'
#
loop_
_entity.id
_entity.type
_entity.pdbx_description
1 polymer ?
#
loop_
_entity_poly.entity_id
_entity_poly.type
_entity_poly.pdbx_seq_one_letter_code
_entity_poly.pdbx_strand_id
1 'polypeptide(L)'
;MPHPDDVQSNLNSQFEKMDEMYANDELRVFGRDTSRIFKEVDVIRRKQIELASEHISLESIDDMSLPVIQTSGDIEDEYKRNLVYFNKKEMALKSLMNKLDTLGQIM
;
A
#
# COMPACT_ATOMS: atom_id res chain seq x y z
N MET A 1 51.03 10.83 -29.73
CA MET A 1 50.48 10.76 -28.36
C MET A 1 49.77 12.08 -28.09
N PRO A 2 48.60 12.09 -27.44
CA PRO A 2 47.95 13.34 -27.05
C PRO A 2 48.86 14.13 -26.10
N HIS A 3 48.87 15.46 -26.19
CA HIS A 3 49.68 16.29 -25.31
C HIS A 3 49.09 16.22 -23.89
N PRO A 4 49.90 16.23 -22.82
CA PRO A 4 49.40 16.21 -21.43
C PRO A 4 48.35 17.30 -21.14
N ASP A 5 48.50 18.46 -21.78
CA ASP A 5 47.60 19.60 -21.66
C ASP A 5 46.21 19.32 -22.28
N ASP A 6 46.15 18.55 -23.37
CA ASP A 6 44.89 18.14 -24.01
C ASP A 6 44.10 17.18 -23.10
N VAL A 7 44.82 16.32 -22.37
CA VAL A 7 44.24 15.36 -21.42
C VAL A 7 43.69 16.10 -20.19
N GLN A 8 44.46 17.05 -19.65
CA GLN A 8 44.04 17.85 -18.50
C GLN A 8 42.79 18.70 -18.81
N SER A 9 42.77 19.33 -19.99
CA SER A 9 41.65 20.15 -20.46
C SER A 9 40.37 19.31 -20.63
N ASN A 10 40.49 18.12 -21.22
CA ASN A 10 39.36 17.20 -21.37
C ASN A 10 38.81 16.74 -20.00
N LEU A 11 39.70 16.37 -19.07
CA LEU A 11 39.30 15.98 -17.71
C LEU A 11 38.53 17.11 -17.00
N ASN A 12 39.04 18.34 -17.04
CA ASN A 12 38.36 19.48 -16.44
C ASN A 12 36.97 19.72 -17.05
N SER A 13 36.85 19.64 -18.39
CA SER A 13 35.55 19.78 -19.07
C SER A 13 34.56 18.68 -18.65
N GLN A 14 35.02 17.45 -18.42
CA GLN A 14 34.16 16.38 -17.94
C GLN A 14 33.74 16.55 -16.48
N PHE A 15 34.61 17.09 -15.62
CA PHE A 15 34.25 17.44 -14.24
C PHE A 15 33.20 18.55 -14.20
N GLU A 16 33.39 19.63 -14.97
CA GLU A 16 32.40 20.72 -15.05
C GLU A 16 31.04 20.21 -15.54
N LYS A 17 31.04 19.34 -16.56
CA LYS A 17 29.81 18.72 -17.06
C LYS A 17 29.12 17.85 -16.01
N MET A 18 29.89 17.08 -15.24
CA MET A 18 29.37 16.25 -14.16
C MET A 18 28.76 17.10 -13.03
N ASP A 19 29.43 18.19 -12.66
CA ASP A 19 28.95 19.14 -11.66
C ASP A 19 27.65 19.83 -12.12
N GLU A 20 27.56 20.22 -13.40
CA GLU A 20 26.31 20.72 -14.00
C GLU A 20 25.18 19.69 -13.94
N MET A 21 25.45 18.44 -14.33
CA MET A 21 24.47 17.36 -14.24
C MET A 21 24.03 17.08 -12.79
N TYR A 22 24.93 17.25 -11.82
CA TYR A 22 24.61 17.14 -10.39
C TYR A 22 23.76 18.31 -9.90
N ALA A 23 24.10 19.53 -10.30
CA ALA A 23 23.36 20.75 -9.95
C ALA A 23 21.97 20.80 -10.60
N ASN A 24 21.81 20.18 -11.77
CA ASN A 24 20.56 20.03 -12.50
C ASN A 24 19.76 18.77 -12.09
N ASP A 25 20.27 17.99 -11.12
CA ASP A 25 19.67 16.74 -10.62
C ASP A 25 19.49 15.63 -11.67
N GLU A 26 20.18 15.72 -12.80
CA GLU A 26 20.14 14.74 -13.90
C GLU A 26 20.75 13.39 -13.50
N LEU A 27 21.61 13.37 -12.47
CA LEU A 27 22.26 12.18 -11.94
C LEU A 27 21.50 11.51 -10.78
N ARG A 28 20.38 12.09 -10.31
CA ARG A 28 19.59 11.46 -9.23
C ARG A 28 18.67 10.40 -9.81
N VAL A 29 18.96 9.13 -9.47
CA VAL A 29 18.16 7.95 -9.85
C VAL A 29 16.66 8.09 -9.52
N PHE A 30 16.33 8.85 -8.47
CA PHE A 30 14.94 9.08 -8.03
C PHE A 30 14.52 10.56 -8.12
N GLY A 31 15.26 11.39 -8.86
CA GLY A 31 14.97 12.81 -9.05
C GLY A 31 15.06 13.68 -7.78
N ARG A 32 14.49 14.89 -7.86
CA ARG A 32 14.47 15.90 -6.79
C ARG A 32 13.53 15.57 -5.63
N ASP A 33 12.44 14.86 -5.89
CA ASP A 33 11.32 14.72 -4.96
C ASP A 33 11.16 13.28 -4.43
N THR A 34 12.29 12.65 -4.08
CA THR A 34 12.31 11.38 -3.35
C THR A 34 11.43 11.44 -2.10
N SER A 35 11.42 12.58 -1.42
CA SER A 35 10.58 12.81 -0.24
C SER A 35 9.09 12.66 -0.53
N ARG A 36 8.61 13.13 -1.69
CA ARG A 36 7.24 12.89 -2.12
C ARG A 36 6.99 11.43 -2.47
N ILE A 37 7.90 10.78 -3.19
CA ILE A 37 7.77 9.35 -3.52
C ILE A 37 7.66 8.51 -2.24
N PHE A 38 8.54 8.75 -1.26
CA PHE A 38 8.48 8.04 0.03
C PHE A 38 7.18 8.33 0.80
N LYS A 39 6.63 9.55 0.72
CA LYS A 39 5.32 9.88 1.31
C LYS A 39 4.18 9.13 0.62
N GLU A 40 4.18 9.07 -0.71
CA GLU A 40 3.17 8.34 -1.49
C GLU A 40 3.23 6.83 -1.19
N VAL A 41 4.44 6.25 -1.14
CA VAL A 41 4.66 4.85 -0.74
C VAL A 41 4.18 4.59 0.70
N ASP A 42 4.41 5.52 1.62
CA ASP A 42 3.95 5.37 3.02
C ASP A 42 2.42 5.45 3.16
N VAL A 43 1.74 6.20 2.28
CA VAL A 43 0.27 6.18 2.18
C VAL A 43 -0.23 4.83 1.68
N ILE A 44 0.38 4.27 0.64
CA ILE A 44 0.04 2.94 0.11
C ILE A 44 0.25 1.87 1.19
N ARG A 45 1.40 1.89 1.86
CA ARG A 45 1.73 0.94 2.95
C ARG A 45 0.68 0.97 4.06
N ARG A 46 0.25 2.16 4.50
CA ARG A 46 -0.79 2.28 5.54
C ARG A 46 -2.12 1.69 5.10
N LYS A 47 -2.55 1.96 3.87
CA LYS A 47 -3.77 1.38 3.30
C LYS A 47 -3.70 -0.15 3.20
N GLN A 48 -2.54 -0.71 2.84
CA GLN A 48 -2.33 -2.16 2.82
C GLN A 48 -2.44 -2.79 4.21
N ILE A 49 -1.86 -2.15 5.24
CA ILE A 49 -1.97 -2.61 6.65
C ILE A 49 -3.43 -2.58 7.10
N GLU A 50 -4.16 -1.51 6.80
CA GLU A 50 -5.59 -1.38 7.14
C GLU A 50 -6.42 -2.48 6.48
N LEU A 51 -6.25 -2.71 5.18
CA LEU A 51 -6.91 -3.80 4.44
C LEU A 51 -6.62 -5.18 5.06
N ALA A 52 -5.36 -5.45 5.39
CA ALA A 52 -4.98 -6.72 6.02
C ALA A 52 -5.63 -6.88 7.41
N SER A 53 -5.68 -5.82 8.21
CA SER A 53 -6.34 -5.85 9.53
C SER A 53 -7.84 -6.11 9.42
N GLU A 54 -8.52 -5.50 8.43
CA GLU A 54 -9.94 -5.72 8.20
C GLU A 54 -10.22 -7.12 7.69
N HIS A 55 -9.38 -7.65 6.81
CA HIS A 55 -9.46 -9.02 6.32
C HIS A 55 -9.37 -10.03 7.47
N ILE A 56 -8.35 -9.91 8.34
CA ILE A 56 -8.19 -10.76 9.53
C ILE A 56 -9.42 -10.67 10.43
N SER A 57 -9.96 -9.45 10.62
CA SER A 57 -11.17 -9.25 11.43
C SER A 57 -12.39 -9.97 10.82
N LEU A 58 -12.53 -9.95 9.50
CA LEU A 58 -13.57 -10.66 8.76
C LEU A 58 -13.49 -12.18 8.90
N GLU A 59 -12.27 -12.74 8.87
CA GLU A 59 -12.04 -14.17 9.10
C GLU A 59 -12.37 -14.56 10.55
N SER A 60 -12.00 -13.71 11.52
CA SER A 60 -12.26 -13.97 12.94
C SER A 60 -13.75 -13.93 13.35
N ILE A 61 -14.63 -13.40 12.48
CA ILE A 61 -16.08 -13.40 12.73
C ILE A 61 -16.66 -14.82 12.67
N ASP A 62 -16.09 -15.75 11.88
CA ASP A 62 -16.57 -17.14 11.81
C ASP A 62 -16.24 -17.96 13.05
N ASP A 63 -15.10 -17.71 13.70
CA ASP A 63 -14.65 -18.47 14.89
C ASP A 63 -15.53 -18.22 16.14
N MET A 64 -16.37 -17.19 16.12
CA MET A 64 -17.17 -16.77 17.27
C MET A 64 -18.65 -17.20 17.25
N SER A 65 -19.16 -17.77 16.16
CA SER A 65 -20.63 -17.95 16.01
C SER A 65 -21.14 -19.15 15.24
N LEU A 66 -20.46 -20.30 15.28
CA LEU A 66 -21.19 -21.56 15.05
C LEU A 66 -21.45 -22.21 16.41
N PRO A 67 -22.51 -21.81 17.15
CA PRO A 67 -23.01 -22.69 18.19
C PRO A 67 -23.40 -23.99 17.49
N VAL A 68 -22.69 -25.06 17.84
CA VAL A 68 -23.08 -26.44 17.54
C VAL A 68 -24.58 -26.54 17.78
N ILE A 69 -25.32 -26.96 16.75
CA ILE A 69 -26.77 -27.19 16.72
C ILE A 69 -27.23 -27.72 18.09
N GLN A 70 -27.68 -26.84 18.97
CA GLN A 70 -28.32 -27.20 20.24
C GLN A 70 -29.80 -27.04 20.00
N THR A 71 -30.44 -28.16 19.72
CA THR A 71 -31.87 -28.34 19.37
C THR A 71 -32.86 -27.96 20.49
N SER A 72 -32.55 -26.99 21.35
CA SER A 72 -33.35 -26.65 22.53
C SER A 72 -33.56 -25.15 22.78
N GLY A 73 -33.11 -24.25 21.90
CA GLY A 73 -33.36 -22.81 21.95
C GLY A 73 -34.34 -22.35 20.87
N ASP A 74 -35.09 -21.28 21.15
CA ASP A 74 -36.09 -20.68 20.24
C ASP A 74 -35.48 -20.36 18.87
N ILE A 75 -35.90 -21.11 17.84
CA ILE A 75 -35.36 -21.10 16.47
C ILE A 75 -35.44 -19.69 15.87
N GLU A 76 -36.42 -18.89 16.28
CA GLU A 76 -36.62 -17.53 15.79
C GLU A 76 -35.53 -16.56 16.28
N ASP A 77 -35.07 -16.72 17.52
CA ASP A 77 -34.00 -15.90 18.10
C ASP A 77 -32.62 -16.27 17.56
N GLU A 78 -32.43 -17.54 17.18
CA GLU A 78 -31.24 -18.00 16.47
C GLU A 78 -31.20 -17.44 15.05
N TYR A 79 -32.31 -17.52 14.32
CA TYR A 79 -32.41 -16.97 12.97
C TYR A 79 -32.16 -15.45 12.95
N LYS A 80 -32.76 -14.69 13.89
CA LYS A 80 -32.53 -13.25 14.02
C LYS A 80 -31.05 -12.92 14.29
N ARG A 81 -30.39 -13.68 15.16
CA ARG A 81 -28.94 -13.51 15.41
C ARG A 81 -28.13 -13.77 14.15
N ASN A 82 -28.36 -14.89 13.49
CA ASN A 82 -27.64 -15.27 12.27
C ASN A 82 -27.83 -14.24 11.16
N LEU A 83 -29.03 -13.68 11.01
CA LEU A 83 -29.32 -12.60 10.06
C LEU A 83 -28.51 -11.32 10.37
N VAL A 84 -28.42 -10.93 11.65
CA VAL A 84 -27.64 -9.76 12.07
C VAL A 84 -26.14 -9.98 11.81
N TYR A 85 -25.62 -11.18 12.10
CA TYR A 85 -24.22 -11.51 11.82
C TYR A 85 -23.92 -11.51 10.33
N PHE A 86 -24.78 -12.13 9.53
CA PHE A 86 -24.65 -12.16 8.08
C PHE A 86 -24.62 -10.75 7.48
N ASN A 87 -25.56 -9.89 7.90
CA ASN A 87 -25.59 -8.48 7.47
C ASN A 87 -24.32 -7.71 7.87
N LYS A 88 -23.80 -7.93 9.08
CA LYS A 88 -22.53 -7.30 9.50
C LYS A 88 -21.36 -7.77 8.63
N LYS A 89 -21.30 -9.06 8.30
CA LYS A 89 -20.27 -9.65 7.43
C LYS A 89 -20.36 -9.09 6.02
N GLU A 90 -21.58 -8.95 5.48
CA GLU A 90 -21.82 -8.33 4.18
C GLU A 90 -21.36 -6.87 4.13
N MET A 91 -21.66 -6.07 5.15
CA MET A 91 -21.22 -4.67 5.22
C MET A 91 -19.68 -4.57 5.30
N ALA A 92 -19.05 -5.40 6.15
CA ALA A 92 -17.60 -5.42 6.27
C ALA A 92 -16.93 -5.84 4.96
N LEU A 93 -17.46 -6.85 4.27
CA LEU A 93 -16.95 -7.29 2.97
C LEU A 93 -17.06 -6.20 1.91
N LYS A 94 -18.21 -5.51 1.81
CA LYS A 94 -18.38 -4.38 0.88
C LYS A 94 -17.41 -3.25 1.17
N SER A 95 -17.17 -2.95 2.44
CA SER A 95 -16.17 -1.95 2.85
C SER A 95 -14.77 -2.34 2.38
N LEU A 96 -14.38 -3.61 2.60
CA LEU A 96 -13.08 -4.13 2.18
C LEU A 96 -12.90 -4.04 0.66
N MET A 97 -13.92 -4.43 -0.12
CA MET A 97 -13.90 -4.33 -1.58
C MET A 97 -13.70 -2.89 -2.06
N ASN A 98 -14.44 -1.92 -1.50
CA ASN A 98 -14.30 -0.52 -1.87
C ASN A 98 -12.90 0.03 -1.56
N LYS A 99 -12.31 -0.37 -0.43
CA LYS A 99 -10.94 0.02 -0.07
C LYS A 99 -9.90 -0.62 -0.98
N LEU A 100 -10.13 -1.86 -1.42
CA LEU A 100 -9.29 -2.55 -2.39
C LEU A 100 -9.31 -1.85 -3.75
N ASP A 101 -10.49 -1.48 -4.24
CA ASP A 101 -10.66 -0.73 -5.49
C ASP A 101 -9.96 0.64 -5.41
N THR A 102 -10.13 1.33 -4.28
CA THR A 102 -9.46 2.62 -4.02
C THR A 102 -7.94 2.47 -4.03
N LEU A 103 -7.40 1.40 -3.44
CA LEU A 103 -5.96 1.13 -3.46
C LEU A 103 -5.49 0.82 -4.89
N GLY A 104 -6.26 0.04 -5.64
CA GLY A 104 -5.97 -0.28 -7.05
C GLY A 104 -6.00 0.92 -7.99
N GLN A 105 -6.73 1.99 -7.66
CA GLN A 105 -6.72 3.25 -8.42
C GLN A 105 -5.54 4.16 -8.08
N ILE A 106 -4.90 3.96 -6.92
CA ILE A 106 -3.75 4.76 -6.45
C ILE A 106 -2.43 4.17 -6.97
N MET A 107 -2.38 2.85 -7.18
CA MET A 107 -1.23 2.13 -7.76
C MET A 107 -1.29 2.18 -9.29
#